data_AF-A0A2A6P5R1-F1
#
_entry.id   AF-A0A2A6P5R1-F1
#
_cell.length_a   1.000
_cell.length_b   1.000
_cell.length_c   1.000
_cell.angle_alpha   90.00
_cell.angle_beta   90.00
_cell.angle_gamma   90.00
#
_symmetry.space_group_name_H-M   'P 1'
#
loop_
_entity.id
_entity.type
_entity.pdbx_description
1 polymer ?
#
loop_
_entity_poly.entity_id
_entity_poly.type
_entity_poly.pdbx_seq_one_letter_code
_entity_poly.pdbx_strand_id
1 'polypeptide(L)'
;MGKLTVASNYGFDQWSFDFSNMYYGTSYVRTSTTFRINYSDGTSEVFQGTGFKYDAFGAPYSGTATSYAGYYKGQALVVFTGGSIAVSDIVAAANTASDLSDDEEVIFNALRGNDTLTGGNLRDVMAGFNGNDVVNGNAGNDTLFGNEGNDTIIGGSGKDAIDGGNGSDTASYATSVKGVTAHLANTAMNTNDAFGDAYFGIEDLIGSAYGDRLYGDSAANWITGGNGNDAISAGGGNDRINGGAGADRLWGGSGADRFIFKALADSAGSLVDTIFGFVQSTGDRIDLSAIDASTNVSADQAFTFIGTTGFHGKAGELRYVKQASDTYIYADVNGDKKADLAIHLDDALTLTKDYFIL
;
A
#
# COMPACT_ATOMS: atom_id res chain seq x y z
N MET A 1 13.23 -8.53 -4.22
CA MET A 1 12.80 -7.93 -2.95
C MET A 1 14.01 -7.69 -2.08
N GLY A 2 14.71 -6.62 -2.43
CA GLY A 2 15.52 -5.85 -1.52
C GLY A 2 14.67 -5.28 -0.38
N LYS A 3 15.35 -4.97 0.72
CA LYS A 3 14.77 -4.32 1.89
C LYS A 3 15.71 -3.28 2.43
N LEU A 4 15.19 -2.11 2.74
CA LEU A 4 15.87 -1.04 3.45
C LEU A 4 15.19 -0.86 4.81
N THR A 5 15.98 -0.80 5.88
CA THR A 5 15.45 -0.47 7.22
C THR A 5 16.36 0.52 7.92
N VAL A 6 15.76 1.59 8.43
CA VAL A 6 16.41 2.63 9.23
C VAL A 6 16.09 2.39 10.71
N ALA A 7 17.06 2.68 11.58
CA ALA A 7 16.83 2.62 13.01
C ALA A 7 15.86 3.72 13.46
N SER A 8 14.93 3.37 14.34
CA SER A 8 13.83 4.25 14.76
C SER A 8 14.26 5.59 15.36
N ASN A 9 15.47 5.73 15.87
CA ASN A 9 15.96 7.00 16.45
C ASN A 9 16.81 7.84 15.50
N TYR A 10 16.74 7.56 14.19
CA TYR A 10 17.49 8.24 13.15
C TYR A 10 16.55 8.68 12.02
N GLY A 11 16.99 9.69 11.28
CA GLY A 11 16.44 10.03 9.98
C GLY A 11 17.46 9.64 8.92
N PHE A 12 16.99 9.42 7.70
CA PHE A 12 17.76 8.88 6.62
C PHE A 12 17.46 9.65 5.34
N ASP A 13 18.50 10.05 4.62
CA ASP A 13 18.37 10.66 3.30
C ASP A 13 19.02 9.73 2.28
N GLN A 14 18.22 9.09 1.45
CA GLN A 14 18.69 8.10 0.48
C GLN A 14 19.66 8.70 -0.54
N TRP A 15 19.56 10.01 -0.81
CA TRP A 15 20.45 10.75 -1.71
C TRP A 15 21.77 11.16 -1.05
N SER A 16 21.94 10.88 0.25
CA SER A 16 23.19 11.16 0.97
C SER A 16 24.15 9.96 1.04
N PHE A 17 23.81 8.86 0.35
CA PHE A 17 24.68 7.70 0.24
C PHE A 17 26.00 8.07 -0.45
N ASP A 18 27.11 7.73 0.19
CA ASP A 18 28.45 8.09 -0.28
C ASP A 18 29.45 6.99 0.12
N PHE A 19 29.93 6.23 -0.86
CA PHE A 19 30.95 5.19 -0.66
C PHE A 19 32.38 5.75 -0.75
N SER A 20 32.59 7.04 -0.99
CA SER A 20 33.92 7.64 -1.17
C SER A 20 34.83 7.50 0.05
N ASN A 21 34.24 7.31 1.23
CA ASN A 21 35.00 7.11 2.46
C ASN A 21 35.56 5.69 2.63
N MET A 22 35.27 4.77 1.69
CA MET A 22 35.57 3.34 1.80
C MET A 22 37.05 3.03 2.10
N TYR A 23 37.98 3.90 1.69
CA TYR A 23 39.43 3.72 1.87
C TYR A 23 40.03 4.52 3.04
N TYR A 24 39.23 5.28 3.78
CA TYR A 24 39.67 6.15 4.87
C TYR A 24 39.39 5.56 6.27
N GLY A 25 39.03 4.27 6.34
CA GLY A 25 38.86 3.54 7.58
C GLY A 25 40.15 3.41 8.39
N THR A 26 40.01 3.42 9.72
CA THR A 26 41.10 3.17 10.67
C THR A 26 41.47 1.69 10.78
N SER A 27 40.54 0.79 10.46
CA SER A 27 40.76 -0.65 10.41
C SER A 27 39.75 -1.35 9.51
N TYR A 28 40.11 -2.55 9.04
CA TYR A 28 39.31 -3.32 8.09
C TYR A 28 39.20 -4.78 8.54
N VAL A 29 38.02 -5.38 8.32
CA VAL A 29 37.84 -6.83 8.36
C VAL A 29 37.53 -7.31 6.94
N ARG A 30 38.30 -8.28 6.47
CA ARG A 30 38.27 -8.77 5.08
C ARG A 30 38.22 -10.29 5.08
N THR A 31 37.11 -10.85 4.64
CA THR A 31 36.91 -12.30 4.48
C THR A 31 36.25 -12.55 3.13
N SER A 32 36.11 -13.81 2.72
CA SER A 32 35.37 -14.15 1.49
C SER A 32 33.88 -13.79 1.52
N THR A 33 33.35 -13.35 2.66
CA THR A 33 31.93 -13.05 2.86
C THR A 33 31.67 -11.71 3.55
N THR A 34 32.71 -11.00 3.99
CA THR A 34 32.56 -9.78 4.79
C THR A 34 33.65 -8.79 4.46
N PHE A 35 33.24 -7.58 4.10
CA PHE A 35 34.08 -6.41 4.06
C PHE A 35 33.53 -5.39 5.05
N ARG A 36 34.30 -5.09 6.10
CA ARG A 36 33.92 -4.11 7.12
C ARG A 36 34.99 -3.05 7.25
N ILE A 37 34.55 -1.82 7.41
CA ILE A 37 35.38 -0.62 7.52
C ILE A 37 35.01 0.03 8.85
N ASN A 38 35.98 0.27 9.73
CA ASN A 38 35.74 0.98 10.98
C ASN A 38 36.41 2.35 10.94
N TYR A 39 35.65 3.40 11.23
CA TYR A 39 36.12 4.79 11.23
C TYR A 39 36.47 5.27 12.65
N SER A 40 37.24 6.34 12.73
CA SER A 40 37.74 6.88 14.01
C SER A 40 36.64 7.47 14.90
N ASP A 41 35.53 7.88 14.31
CA ASP A 41 34.37 8.46 15.00
C ASP A 41 33.44 7.41 15.63
N GLY A 42 33.76 6.12 15.44
CA GLY A 42 32.98 4.99 15.93
C GLY A 42 31.86 4.54 14.99
N THR A 43 31.79 5.11 13.78
CA THR A 43 30.97 4.56 12.70
C THR A 43 31.65 3.36 12.02
N SER A 44 30.86 2.54 11.35
CA SER A 44 31.41 1.48 10.50
C SER A 44 30.43 1.08 9.41
N GLU A 45 30.97 0.73 8.25
CA GLU A 45 30.20 0.16 7.15
C GLU A 45 30.51 -1.33 7.04
N VAL A 46 29.49 -2.12 6.74
CA VAL A 46 29.61 -3.58 6.61
C VAL A 46 28.90 -4.03 5.36
N PHE A 47 29.66 -4.60 4.44
CA PHE A 47 29.16 -5.34 3.30
C PHE A 47 29.25 -6.83 3.64
N GLN A 48 28.15 -7.57 3.45
CA GLN A 48 28.16 -9.03 3.50
C GLN A 48 27.75 -9.60 2.16
N GLY A 49 28.29 -10.77 1.84
CA GLY A 49 28.07 -11.35 0.53
C GLY A 49 28.88 -12.63 0.31
N THR A 50 29.22 -12.88 -0.95
CA THR A 50 29.95 -14.07 -1.34
C THR A 50 31.08 -13.75 -2.32
N GLY A 51 32.12 -14.57 -2.29
CA GLY A 51 33.21 -14.52 -3.26
C GLY A 51 34.07 -13.26 -3.19
N PHE A 52 34.08 -12.54 -2.06
CA PHE A 52 34.89 -11.34 -1.89
C PHE A 52 36.38 -11.66 -2.06
N LYS A 53 37.04 -10.91 -2.94
CA LYS A 53 38.49 -10.95 -3.15
C LYS A 53 39.08 -9.56 -3.02
N TYR A 54 40.32 -9.51 -2.55
CA TYR A 54 41.04 -8.27 -2.23
C TYR A 54 42.40 -8.24 -2.92
N ASP A 55 42.79 -7.06 -3.37
CA ASP A 55 44.09 -6.85 -4.02
C ASP A 55 45.23 -6.79 -2.99
N ALA A 56 46.45 -6.47 -3.45
CA ALA A 56 47.62 -6.38 -2.60
C ALA A 56 47.56 -5.24 -1.56
N PHE A 57 46.71 -4.23 -1.79
CA PHE A 57 46.48 -3.10 -0.89
C PHE A 57 45.25 -3.31 0.02
N GLY A 58 44.52 -4.40 -0.19
CA GLY A 58 43.32 -4.77 0.56
C GLY A 58 42.04 -4.11 0.05
N ALA A 59 42.06 -3.49 -1.13
CA ALA A 59 40.87 -3.01 -1.80
C ALA A 59 40.08 -4.21 -2.37
N PRO A 60 38.76 -4.29 -2.13
CA PRO A 60 37.96 -5.34 -2.74
C PRO A 60 37.87 -5.13 -4.26
N TYR A 61 37.87 -6.20 -5.06
CA TYR A 61 37.79 -6.08 -6.54
C TYR A 61 36.87 -7.10 -7.20
N SER A 62 36.36 -8.08 -6.45
CA SER A 62 35.50 -9.13 -6.97
C SER A 62 34.63 -9.71 -5.86
N GLY A 63 33.47 -10.24 -6.25
CA GLY A 63 32.46 -10.81 -5.38
C GLY A 63 31.13 -10.07 -5.50
N THR A 64 30.14 -10.51 -4.72
CA THR A 64 28.78 -9.98 -4.77
C THR A 64 28.32 -9.65 -3.36
N ALA A 65 27.98 -8.39 -3.12
CA ALA A 65 27.38 -7.95 -1.87
C ALA A 65 25.87 -8.21 -1.91
N THR A 66 25.37 -8.87 -0.86
CA THR A 66 23.95 -9.17 -0.67
C THR A 66 23.31 -8.39 0.46
N SER A 67 24.15 -7.72 1.26
CA SER A 67 23.71 -6.75 2.25
C SER A 67 24.76 -5.67 2.47
N TYR A 68 24.27 -4.51 2.87
CA TYR A 68 25.05 -3.39 3.36
C TYR A 68 24.44 -2.91 4.67
N ALA A 69 25.26 -2.53 5.64
CA ALA A 69 24.80 -1.90 6.86
C ALA A 69 25.78 -0.84 7.36
N GLY A 70 25.25 0.35 7.60
CA GLY A 70 25.93 1.43 8.31
C GLY A 70 25.65 1.30 9.81
N TYR A 71 26.68 1.45 10.64
CA TYR A 71 26.56 1.40 12.09
C TYR A 71 27.16 2.64 12.73
N TYR A 72 26.65 2.97 13.92
CA TYR A 72 27.30 3.88 14.85
C TYR A 72 27.35 3.25 16.24
N LYS A 73 28.57 3.14 16.81
CA LYS A 73 28.81 2.55 18.14
C LYS A 73 28.17 1.16 18.32
N GLY A 74 28.12 0.37 17.25
CA GLY A 74 27.60 -1.00 17.25
C GLY A 74 26.09 -1.14 17.01
N GLN A 75 25.33 -0.04 16.96
CA GLN A 75 23.94 -0.04 16.50
C GLN A 75 23.90 0.08 14.99
N ALA A 76 23.14 -0.79 14.31
CA ALA A 76 22.86 -0.62 12.88
C ALA A 76 21.94 0.59 12.71
N LEU A 77 22.35 1.53 11.87
CA LEU A 77 21.61 2.75 11.55
C LEU A 77 20.73 2.56 10.34
N VAL A 78 21.31 1.96 9.30
CA VAL A 78 20.64 1.62 8.05
C VAL A 78 21.09 0.24 7.63
N VAL A 79 20.16 -0.58 7.16
CA VAL A 79 20.41 -1.94 6.72
C VAL A 79 19.72 -2.17 5.38
N PHE A 80 20.50 -2.60 4.40
CA PHE A 80 20.06 -3.04 3.10
C PHE A 80 20.27 -4.55 3.02
N THR A 81 19.25 -5.29 2.61
CA THR A 81 19.34 -6.75 2.39
C THR A 81 18.62 -7.15 1.11
N GLY A 82 18.94 -8.31 0.55
CA GLY A 82 18.19 -8.89 -0.57
C GLY A 82 18.56 -8.35 -1.95
N GLY A 83 19.32 -7.26 -2.02
CA GLY A 83 19.98 -6.80 -3.25
C GLY A 83 21.13 -7.72 -3.66
N SER A 84 21.59 -7.61 -4.91
CA SER A 84 22.76 -8.32 -5.43
C SER A 84 23.63 -7.35 -6.22
N ILE A 85 24.62 -6.77 -5.55
CA ILE A 85 25.47 -5.72 -6.11
C ILE A 85 26.86 -6.30 -6.37
N ALA A 86 27.41 -6.09 -7.57
CA ALA A 86 28.78 -6.48 -7.81
C ALA A 86 29.72 -5.57 -7.00
N VAL A 87 30.69 -6.17 -6.32
CA VAL A 87 31.67 -5.42 -5.53
C VAL A 87 32.45 -4.43 -6.40
N SER A 88 32.63 -4.73 -7.69
CA SER A 88 33.24 -3.82 -8.66
C SER A 88 32.51 -2.49 -8.77
N ASP A 89 31.18 -2.49 -8.63
CA ASP A 89 30.34 -1.31 -8.86
C ASP A 89 30.42 -0.39 -7.64
N ILE A 90 30.38 -0.97 -6.43
CA ILE A 90 30.63 -0.27 -5.16
C ILE A 90 32.03 0.36 -5.17
N VAL A 91 33.02 -0.38 -5.66
CA VAL A 91 34.40 0.09 -5.75
C VAL A 91 34.56 1.20 -6.79
N ALA A 92 33.80 1.17 -7.88
CA ALA A 92 33.80 2.24 -8.87
C ALA A 92 33.26 3.53 -8.25
N ALA A 93 32.09 3.46 -7.59
CA ALA A 93 31.48 4.59 -6.87
C ALA A 93 32.39 5.15 -5.75
N ALA A 94 33.08 4.29 -5.01
CA ALA A 94 34.03 4.76 -3.99
C ALA A 94 35.23 5.57 -4.53
N ASN A 95 35.46 5.61 -5.85
CA ASN A 95 36.58 6.35 -6.47
C ASN A 95 36.18 7.74 -7.01
N THR A 96 34.92 8.15 -6.89
CA THR A 96 34.36 9.39 -7.46
C THR A 96 33.92 10.37 -6.37
N ALA A 97 34.89 10.84 -5.57
CA ALA A 97 34.67 11.65 -4.35
C ALA A 97 33.90 12.99 -4.48
N SER A 98 33.44 13.39 -5.65
CA SER A 98 32.70 14.65 -5.86
C SER A 98 31.40 14.50 -6.64
N ASP A 99 31.06 13.28 -7.06
CA ASP A 99 29.87 12.99 -7.85
C ASP A 99 29.16 11.81 -7.18
N LEU A 100 27.99 12.04 -6.59
CA LEU A 100 27.21 11.00 -5.90
C LEU A 100 26.37 10.17 -6.87
N SER A 101 26.36 10.50 -8.17
CA SER A 101 25.45 9.84 -9.12
C SER A 101 25.73 8.35 -9.30
N ASP A 102 26.98 7.92 -9.17
CA ASP A 102 27.33 6.50 -9.21
C ASP A 102 27.13 5.79 -7.85
N ASP A 103 27.26 6.50 -6.73
CA ASP A 103 26.82 6.00 -5.42
C ASP A 103 25.30 5.74 -5.41
N GLU A 104 24.51 6.67 -5.94
CA GLU A 104 23.06 6.54 -6.12
C GLU A 104 22.73 5.39 -7.07
N GLU A 105 23.47 5.22 -8.17
CA GLU A 105 23.26 4.12 -9.12
C GLU A 105 23.47 2.74 -8.46
N VAL A 106 24.40 2.63 -7.51
CA VAL A 106 24.60 1.39 -6.74
C VAL A 106 23.35 1.05 -5.91
N ILE A 107 22.75 2.05 -5.24
CA ILE A 107 21.54 1.86 -4.44
C ILE A 107 20.33 1.60 -5.34
N PHE A 108 20.19 2.34 -6.43
CA PHE A 108 19.16 2.13 -7.45
C PHE A 108 19.17 0.70 -7.99
N ASN A 109 20.34 0.19 -8.36
CA ASN A 109 20.47 -1.19 -8.86
C ASN A 109 20.14 -2.23 -7.78
N ALA A 110 20.39 -1.91 -6.51
CA ALA A 110 20.03 -2.77 -5.37
C ALA A 110 18.52 -2.82 -5.13
N LEU A 111 17.81 -1.75 -5.51
CA LEU A 111 16.40 -1.52 -5.26
C LEU A 111 15.55 -1.41 -6.55
N ARG A 112 15.92 -2.16 -7.60
CA ARG A 112 15.28 -2.06 -8.94
C ARG A 112 14.07 -2.98 -9.13
N GLY A 113 13.52 -3.55 -8.07
CA GLY A 113 12.36 -4.43 -8.17
C GLY A 113 11.41 -4.18 -7.01
N ASN A 114 10.40 -5.05 -6.87
CA ASN A 114 9.44 -4.89 -5.77
C ASN A 114 10.12 -5.09 -4.41
N ASP A 115 10.22 -4.00 -3.66
CA ASP A 115 11.05 -3.86 -2.47
C ASP A 115 10.25 -3.32 -1.28
N THR A 116 10.88 -3.35 -0.10
CA THR A 116 10.28 -2.81 1.13
C THR A 116 11.25 -1.87 1.80
N LEU A 117 10.86 -0.60 1.91
CA LEU A 117 11.64 0.44 2.56
C LEU A 117 10.93 0.85 3.85
N THR A 118 11.70 0.96 4.93
CA THR A 118 11.17 1.35 6.25
C THR A 118 12.08 2.36 6.90
N GLY A 119 11.56 3.56 7.09
CA GLY A 119 12.20 4.72 7.73
C GLY A 119 12.32 4.59 9.24
N GLY A 120 12.94 5.60 9.84
CA GLY A 120 13.06 5.78 11.28
C GLY A 120 11.87 6.57 11.84
N ASN A 121 12.03 7.20 13.00
CA ASN A 121 11.00 8.07 13.58
C ASN A 121 11.37 9.55 13.50
N LEU A 122 12.32 9.90 12.64
CA LEU A 122 12.71 11.26 12.32
C LEU A 122 12.57 11.43 10.80
N ARG A 123 12.60 12.69 10.32
CA ARG A 123 12.51 12.99 8.88
C ARG A 123 13.40 12.07 8.04
N ASP A 124 12.76 11.35 7.13
CA ASP A 124 13.35 10.50 6.12
C ASP A 124 13.11 11.04 4.70
N VAL A 125 14.01 10.70 3.78
CA VAL A 125 13.87 10.89 2.33
C VAL A 125 14.17 9.54 1.69
N MET A 126 13.14 8.90 1.14
CA MET A 126 13.21 7.52 0.62
C MET A 126 12.55 7.39 -0.75
N ALA A 127 13.11 6.53 -1.60
CA ALA A 127 12.65 6.27 -2.96
C ALA A 127 12.63 4.76 -3.25
N GLY A 128 11.48 4.24 -3.71
CA GLY A 128 11.27 2.86 -4.14
C GLY A 128 11.98 2.52 -5.46
N PHE A 129 12.01 3.47 -6.39
CA PHE A 129 12.61 3.40 -7.72
C PHE A 129 11.79 2.61 -8.75
N ASN A 130 12.07 1.32 -8.95
CA ASN A 130 11.41 0.53 -10.00
C ASN A 130 10.76 -0.69 -9.36
N GLY A 131 9.51 -0.93 -9.71
CA GLY A 131 8.76 -2.08 -9.21
C GLY A 131 7.60 -1.62 -8.37
N ASN A 132 6.84 -2.57 -7.85
CA ASN A 132 5.73 -2.28 -6.96
C ASN A 132 6.23 -2.39 -5.52
N ASP A 133 6.52 -1.24 -4.92
CA ASP A 133 7.21 -1.10 -3.65
C ASP A 133 6.26 -0.85 -2.49
N VAL A 134 6.78 -1.16 -1.29
CA VAL A 134 6.16 -0.72 -0.04
C VAL A 134 7.12 0.22 0.66
N VAL A 135 6.75 1.50 0.74
CA VAL A 135 7.56 2.54 1.39
C VAL A 135 6.87 3.00 2.66
N ASN A 136 7.49 2.83 3.82
CA ASN A 136 6.94 3.25 5.11
C ASN A 136 7.86 4.25 5.81
N GLY A 137 7.42 5.51 5.94
CA GLY A 137 8.14 6.59 6.66
C GLY A 137 8.12 6.45 8.18
N ASN A 138 7.17 5.69 8.74
CA ASN A 138 6.89 5.57 10.16
C ASN A 138 6.52 6.89 10.85
N ALA A 139 7.49 7.67 11.31
CA ALA A 139 7.20 8.91 12.00
C ALA A 139 8.22 9.96 11.60
N GLY A 140 7.80 11.22 11.53
CA GLY A 140 8.67 12.25 10.99
C GLY A 140 7.88 13.13 10.05
N ASN A 141 8.56 14.09 9.42
CA ASN A 141 7.98 14.77 8.27
C ASN A 141 8.77 14.27 7.08
N ASP A 142 8.28 13.23 6.45
CA ASP A 142 9.03 12.43 5.51
C ASP A 142 8.79 12.89 4.08
N THR A 143 9.71 12.54 3.19
CA THR A 143 9.56 12.73 1.75
C THR A 143 9.74 11.38 1.08
N LEU A 144 8.63 10.84 0.59
CA LEU A 144 8.52 9.45 0.14
C LEU A 144 8.17 9.43 -1.34
N PHE A 145 8.98 8.72 -2.12
CA PHE A 145 8.79 8.57 -3.56
C PHE A 145 8.55 7.09 -3.90
N GLY A 146 7.44 6.77 -4.57
CA GLY A 146 7.22 5.47 -5.21
C GLY A 146 8.12 5.32 -6.43
N ASN A 147 7.95 6.24 -7.38
CA ASN A 147 8.59 6.30 -8.70
C ASN A 147 7.89 5.42 -9.74
N GLU A 148 8.49 4.34 -10.23
CA GLU A 148 7.92 3.54 -11.31
C GLU A 148 7.27 2.26 -10.77
N GLY A 149 5.96 2.10 -10.95
CA GLY A 149 5.24 0.90 -10.55
C GLY A 149 3.99 1.24 -9.78
N ASN A 150 3.32 0.24 -9.23
CA ASN A 150 2.14 0.46 -8.39
C ASN A 150 2.57 0.33 -6.92
N ASP A 151 2.82 1.46 -6.28
CA ASP A 151 3.44 1.53 -4.97
C ASP A 151 2.40 1.66 -3.85
N THR A 152 2.76 1.15 -2.67
CA THR A 152 2.03 1.39 -1.43
C THR A 152 2.89 2.21 -0.49
N ILE A 153 2.47 3.45 -0.24
CA ILE A 153 3.22 4.40 0.57
C ILE A 153 2.47 4.66 1.88
N ILE A 154 3.16 4.45 2.99
CA ILE A 154 2.71 4.71 4.35
C ILE A 154 3.55 5.88 4.87
N GLY A 155 2.99 7.09 4.93
CA GLY A 155 3.66 8.23 5.57
C GLY A 155 3.89 7.97 7.06
N GLY A 156 2.80 7.61 7.74
CA GLY A 156 2.78 7.33 9.16
C GLY A 156 2.46 8.60 9.95
N SER A 157 3.13 8.87 11.06
CA SER A 157 2.82 10.06 11.86
C SER A 157 3.68 11.26 11.50
N GLY A 158 3.05 12.38 11.19
CA GLY A 158 3.68 13.67 10.98
C GLY A 158 3.12 14.34 9.75
N LYS A 159 3.92 15.15 9.04
CA LYS A 159 3.47 15.84 7.83
C LYS A 159 4.32 15.39 6.66
N ASP A 160 3.77 14.47 5.87
CA ASP A 160 4.56 13.77 4.87
C ASP A 160 4.31 14.33 3.47
N ALA A 161 5.37 14.38 2.67
CA ALA A 161 5.28 14.61 1.24
C ALA A 161 5.34 13.24 0.55
N ILE A 162 4.21 12.82 -0.02
CA ILE A 162 4.04 11.52 -0.64
C ILE A 162 3.89 11.72 -2.15
N ASP A 163 4.82 11.17 -2.91
CA ASP A 163 4.83 11.19 -4.37
C ASP A 163 4.80 9.75 -4.89
N GLY A 164 3.69 9.31 -5.48
CA GLY A 164 3.56 7.96 -6.04
C GLY A 164 4.38 7.79 -7.31
N GLY A 165 4.36 8.79 -8.18
CA GLY A 165 5.07 8.77 -9.45
C GLY A 165 4.22 8.21 -10.60
N ASN A 166 4.77 7.22 -11.31
CA ASN A 166 4.17 6.58 -12.47
C ASN A 166 3.56 5.24 -12.07
N GLY A 167 2.23 5.14 -12.11
CA GLY A 167 1.53 3.89 -11.92
C GLY A 167 0.14 4.12 -11.34
N SER A 168 -0.31 3.18 -10.52
CA SER A 168 -1.50 3.31 -9.67
C SER A 168 -1.01 3.17 -8.24
N ASP A 169 -0.86 4.30 -7.58
CA ASP A 169 -0.14 4.40 -6.32
C ASP A 169 -1.11 4.66 -5.17
N THR A 170 -0.83 4.01 -4.04
CA THR A 170 -1.72 3.97 -2.88
C THR A 170 -1.10 4.67 -1.68
N ALA A 171 -1.77 5.68 -1.15
CA ALA A 171 -1.51 6.14 0.21
C ALA A 171 -2.26 5.24 1.21
N SER A 172 -1.53 4.60 2.12
CA SER A 172 -2.07 3.63 3.06
C SER A 172 -1.98 4.09 4.51
N TYR A 173 -3.12 4.04 5.18
CA TYR A 173 -3.31 4.31 6.60
C TYR A 173 -3.62 3.05 7.41
N ALA A 174 -3.36 1.87 6.83
CA ALA A 174 -3.67 0.57 7.45
C ALA A 174 -2.98 0.36 8.81
N THR A 175 -1.86 1.04 9.05
CA THR A 175 -1.11 0.97 10.31
C THR A 175 -1.56 2.00 11.34
N SER A 176 -2.46 2.92 11.00
CA SER A 176 -2.96 3.93 11.91
C SER A 176 -3.69 3.28 13.09
N VAL A 177 -3.39 3.77 14.29
CA VAL A 177 -4.00 3.28 15.55
C VAL A 177 -5.33 3.97 15.87
N LYS A 178 -5.86 4.76 14.93
CA LYS A 178 -7.15 5.47 15.01
C LYS A 178 -7.76 5.61 13.61
N GLY A 179 -9.07 5.87 13.56
CA GLY A 179 -9.73 6.23 12.30
C GLY A 179 -9.20 7.55 11.75
N VAL A 180 -8.93 7.60 10.46
CA VAL A 180 -8.37 8.76 9.76
C VAL A 180 -9.45 9.51 8.98
N THR A 181 -9.18 10.79 8.72
CA THR A 181 -9.77 11.46 7.57
C THR A 181 -8.64 11.62 6.57
N ALA A 182 -8.78 11.04 5.38
CA ALA A 182 -7.80 11.17 4.30
C ALA A 182 -8.52 11.65 3.03
N HIS A 183 -8.04 12.75 2.46
CA HIS A 183 -8.66 13.41 1.32
C HIS A 183 -7.62 13.78 0.27
N LEU A 184 -7.65 13.13 -0.89
CA LEU A 184 -6.67 13.36 -1.96
C LEU A 184 -6.76 14.79 -2.52
N ALA A 185 -7.98 15.28 -2.77
CA ALA A 185 -8.20 16.62 -3.33
C ALA A 185 -8.15 17.79 -2.33
N ASN A 186 -8.40 17.57 -1.03
CA ASN A 186 -8.45 18.63 -0.01
C ASN A 186 -7.72 18.21 1.26
N THR A 187 -6.39 18.16 1.17
CA THR A 187 -5.51 17.68 2.24
C THR A 187 -5.59 18.47 3.55
N ALA A 188 -6.13 19.70 3.52
CA ALA A 188 -6.38 20.50 4.72
C ALA A 188 -7.41 19.85 5.69
N MET A 189 -8.20 18.90 5.20
CA MET A 189 -9.17 18.15 6.01
C MET A 189 -8.58 16.90 6.66
N ASN A 190 -7.33 16.54 6.34
CA ASN A 190 -6.76 15.30 6.81
C ASN A 190 -6.53 15.31 8.33
N THR A 191 -6.61 14.14 8.96
CA THR A 191 -6.45 13.99 10.42
C THR A 191 -5.66 12.74 10.80
N ASN A 192 -5.18 12.71 12.06
CA ASN A 192 -4.34 11.62 12.60
C ASN A 192 -3.12 11.38 11.69
N ASP A 193 -2.86 10.14 11.28
CA ASP A 193 -1.70 9.81 10.46
C ASP A 193 -1.76 10.44 9.06
N ALA A 194 -2.91 10.94 8.60
CA ALA A 194 -3.00 11.72 7.36
C ALA A 194 -2.72 13.23 7.55
N PHE A 195 -2.59 13.71 8.81
CA PHE A 195 -2.64 15.14 9.13
C PHE A 195 -1.50 15.94 8.51
N GLY A 196 -1.83 16.75 7.51
CA GLY A 196 -0.86 17.63 6.86
C GLY A 196 -0.04 16.95 5.78
N ASP A 197 -0.37 15.71 5.44
CA ASP A 197 0.17 15.02 4.26
C ASP A 197 -0.15 15.79 2.99
N ALA A 198 0.78 15.75 2.04
CA ALA A 198 0.61 16.24 0.68
C ALA A 198 0.81 15.09 -0.30
N TYR A 199 -0.11 14.95 -1.25
CA TYR A 199 -0.08 13.87 -2.24
C TYR A 199 0.25 14.40 -3.63
N PHE A 200 1.11 13.69 -4.34
CA PHE A 200 1.43 13.89 -5.75
C PHE A 200 1.38 12.53 -6.44
N GLY A 201 0.61 12.40 -7.53
CA GLY A 201 0.47 11.11 -8.24
C GLY A 201 0.04 9.97 -7.31
N ILE A 202 -0.98 10.19 -6.48
CA ILE A 202 -1.61 9.15 -5.68
C ILE A 202 -3.05 9.02 -6.13
N GLU A 203 -3.43 7.83 -6.58
CA GLU A 203 -4.76 7.54 -7.09
C GLU A 203 -5.61 6.79 -6.05
N ASP A 204 -4.97 6.07 -5.12
CA ASP A 204 -5.64 5.08 -4.30
C ASP A 204 -5.49 5.35 -2.80
N LEU A 205 -6.49 4.91 -2.02
CA LEU A 205 -6.51 5.04 -0.56
C LEU A 205 -6.82 3.71 0.12
N ILE A 206 -6.07 3.42 1.19
CA ILE A 206 -6.41 2.35 2.14
C ILE A 206 -6.58 2.96 3.52
N GLY A 207 -7.74 2.76 4.14
CA GLY A 207 -8.02 3.15 5.52
C GLY A 207 -7.40 2.24 6.57
N SER A 208 -7.73 2.51 7.82
CA SER A 208 -7.24 1.86 9.02
C SER A 208 -8.13 0.68 9.44
N ALA A 209 -7.93 0.19 10.67
CA ALA A 209 -8.81 -0.81 11.27
C ALA A 209 -9.97 -0.20 12.08
N TYR A 210 -10.22 1.11 11.92
CA TYR A 210 -11.19 1.89 12.66
C TYR A 210 -12.06 2.70 11.69
N GLY A 211 -13.19 3.22 12.15
CA GLY A 211 -14.08 4.02 11.29
C GLY A 211 -13.41 5.26 10.69
N ASP A 212 -13.20 5.21 9.38
CA ASP A 212 -12.49 6.20 8.57
C ASP A 212 -13.43 7.12 7.78
N ARG A 213 -12.86 8.21 7.29
CA ARG A 213 -13.46 9.07 6.27
C ARG A 213 -12.49 9.22 5.12
N LEU A 214 -12.78 8.54 4.01
CA LEU A 214 -11.89 8.48 2.85
C LEU A 214 -12.51 9.21 1.69
N TYR A 215 -11.74 10.12 1.08
CA TYR A 215 -12.18 10.94 -0.03
C TYR A 215 -11.17 10.85 -1.17
N GLY A 216 -11.62 10.33 -2.31
CA GLY A 216 -10.84 10.34 -3.54
C GLY A 216 -10.78 11.74 -4.17
N ASP A 217 -10.61 11.78 -5.48
CA ASP A 217 -10.53 13.01 -6.25
C ASP A 217 -11.44 13.01 -7.49
N SER A 218 -10.93 13.42 -8.66
CA SER A 218 -11.69 13.46 -9.91
C SER A 218 -11.18 12.44 -10.94
N ALA A 219 -10.14 11.69 -10.58
CA ALA A 219 -9.61 10.57 -11.33
C ALA A 219 -10.26 9.27 -10.86
N ALA A 220 -10.04 8.18 -11.59
CA ALA A 220 -10.50 6.87 -11.12
C ALA A 220 -9.68 6.43 -9.91
N ASN A 221 -10.31 6.26 -8.76
CA ASN A 221 -9.67 5.85 -7.52
C ASN A 221 -10.04 4.41 -7.11
N TRP A 222 -9.11 3.67 -6.51
CA TRP A 222 -9.37 2.49 -5.71
C TRP A 222 -9.33 2.86 -4.23
N ILE A 223 -10.45 2.72 -3.54
CA ILE A 223 -10.55 3.05 -2.11
C ILE A 223 -11.00 1.83 -1.32
N THR A 224 -10.23 1.45 -0.30
CA THR A 224 -10.59 0.41 0.68
C THR A 224 -10.70 1.01 2.07
N GLY A 225 -11.84 0.85 2.74
CA GLY A 225 -12.08 1.33 4.11
C GLY A 225 -11.25 0.54 5.14
N GLY A 226 -11.45 -0.78 5.17
CA GLY A 226 -10.69 -1.66 6.06
C GLY A 226 -11.62 -2.35 7.05
N ASN A 227 -11.35 -2.20 8.34
CA ASN A 227 -12.31 -2.60 9.37
C ASN A 227 -12.91 -1.35 10.01
N GLY A 228 -14.08 -1.47 10.61
CA GLY A 228 -14.76 -0.34 11.24
C GLY A 228 -15.85 0.21 10.33
N ASN A 229 -16.64 1.15 10.84
CA ASN A 229 -17.71 1.74 10.06
C ASN A 229 -17.17 2.95 9.30
N ASP A 230 -16.95 2.78 8.01
CA ASP A 230 -16.26 3.72 7.15
C ASP A 230 -17.24 4.61 6.37
N ALA A 231 -16.78 5.82 6.02
CA ALA A 231 -17.48 6.70 5.10
C ALA A 231 -16.56 7.01 3.92
N ILE A 232 -16.91 6.50 2.74
CA ILE A 232 -16.06 6.55 1.54
C ILE A 232 -16.77 7.34 0.45
N SER A 233 -16.17 8.44 0.01
CA SER A 233 -16.64 9.24 -1.13
C SER A 233 -15.56 9.29 -2.20
N ALA A 234 -15.70 8.51 -3.28
CA ALA A 234 -14.65 8.40 -4.28
C ALA A 234 -14.54 9.64 -5.18
N GLY A 235 -15.66 10.27 -5.53
CA GLY A 235 -15.65 11.61 -6.12
C GLY A 235 -16.09 11.57 -7.58
N GLY A 236 -15.21 11.92 -8.50
CA GLY A 236 -15.47 11.73 -9.93
C GLY A 236 -14.47 10.75 -10.51
N GLY A 237 -14.85 10.01 -11.55
CA GLY A 237 -14.01 8.94 -12.06
C GLY A 237 -14.81 7.66 -12.20
N ASN A 238 -14.19 6.57 -12.60
CA ASN A 238 -14.83 5.25 -12.56
C ASN A 238 -14.21 4.49 -11.40
N ASP A 239 -14.82 4.60 -10.24
CA ASP A 239 -14.16 4.27 -8.99
C ASP A 239 -14.36 2.81 -8.58
N ARG A 240 -13.45 2.29 -7.76
CA ARG A 240 -13.56 0.98 -7.13
C ARG A 240 -13.58 1.17 -5.62
N ILE A 241 -14.70 0.83 -5.02
CA ILE A 241 -14.94 1.07 -3.59
C ILE A 241 -15.14 -0.27 -2.90
N ASN A 242 -14.36 -0.52 -1.85
CA ASN A 242 -14.54 -1.65 -0.94
C ASN A 242 -14.63 -1.10 0.49
N GLY A 243 -15.82 -1.12 1.10
CA GLY A 243 -15.99 -0.70 2.49
C GLY A 243 -15.12 -1.55 3.43
N GLY A 244 -15.24 -2.87 3.29
CA GLY A 244 -14.56 -3.83 4.13
C GLY A 244 -15.50 -4.31 5.24
N ALA A 245 -14.98 -4.57 6.43
CA ALA A 245 -15.79 -5.09 7.52
C ALA A 245 -16.38 -3.95 8.36
N GLY A 246 -17.69 -3.78 8.35
CA GLY A 246 -18.31 -2.66 9.04
C GLY A 246 -19.75 -2.47 8.61
N ALA A 247 -20.36 -1.40 9.11
CA ALA A 247 -21.54 -0.84 8.47
C ALA A 247 -21.13 0.45 7.77
N ASP A 248 -20.81 0.33 6.49
CA ASP A 248 -20.13 1.37 5.73
C ASP A 248 -21.10 2.24 4.95
N ARG A 249 -20.65 3.45 4.62
CA ARG A 249 -21.40 4.44 3.84
C ARG A 249 -20.60 4.78 2.60
N LEU A 250 -21.11 4.39 1.44
CA LEU A 250 -20.37 4.37 0.19
C LEU A 250 -21.01 5.32 -0.82
N TRP A 251 -20.23 6.27 -1.33
CA TRP A 251 -20.58 7.16 -2.44
C TRP A 251 -19.56 6.98 -3.55
N GLY A 252 -20.02 6.51 -4.72
CA GLY A 252 -19.24 6.52 -5.96
C GLY A 252 -19.00 7.96 -6.42
N GLY A 253 -20.12 8.63 -6.70
CA GLY A 253 -20.13 10.02 -7.12
C GLY A 253 -20.46 10.09 -8.60
N SER A 254 -19.59 10.70 -9.42
CA SER A 254 -19.84 10.80 -10.85
C SER A 254 -18.97 9.84 -11.65
N GLY A 255 -19.62 8.99 -12.44
CA GLY A 255 -18.97 8.07 -13.38
C GLY A 255 -19.55 6.68 -13.23
N ALA A 256 -18.87 5.66 -13.74
CA ALA A 256 -19.31 4.28 -13.66
C ALA A 256 -18.58 3.56 -12.53
N ASP A 257 -19.21 3.54 -11.35
CA ASP A 257 -18.55 3.11 -10.13
C ASP A 257 -18.80 1.63 -9.81
N ARG A 258 -17.84 0.98 -9.14
CA ARG A 258 -17.94 -0.42 -8.71
C ARG A 258 -17.86 -0.51 -7.20
N PHE A 259 -18.97 -0.91 -6.58
CA PHE A 259 -19.07 -1.21 -5.16
C PHE A 259 -18.79 -2.70 -4.92
N ILE A 260 -17.67 -3.02 -4.29
CA ILE A 260 -17.10 -4.37 -4.21
C ILE A 260 -17.33 -4.93 -2.81
N PHE A 261 -17.90 -6.13 -2.75
CA PHE A 261 -18.02 -6.94 -1.54
C PHE A 261 -17.24 -8.24 -1.77
N LYS A 262 -16.27 -8.51 -0.91
CA LYS A 262 -15.34 -9.64 -1.01
C LYS A 262 -15.69 -10.79 -0.09
N ALA A 263 -16.44 -10.53 0.96
CA ALA A 263 -16.91 -11.54 1.90
C ALA A 263 -18.34 -11.25 2.37
N LEU A 264 -19.04 -12.27 2.86
CA LEU A 264 -20.34 -12.08 3.50
C LEU A 264 -20.24 -11.11 4.69
N ALA A 265 -19.14 -11.19 5.43
CA ALA A 265 -18.90 -10.36 6.61
C ALA A 265 -18.80 -8.85 6.28
N ASP A 266 -18.59 -8.49 5.02
CA ASP A 266 -18.54 -7.09 4.60
C ASP A 266 -19.91 -6.43 4.73
N SER A 267 -21.02 -7.18 4.60
CA SER A 267 -22.36 -6.60 4.74
C SER A 267 -23.39 -7.65 5.18
N ALA A 268 -23.27 -8.14 6.42
CA ALA A 268 -24.13 -9.19 6.98
C ALA A 268 -24.68 -8.87 8.37
N GLY A 269 -25.79 -9.53 8.71
CA GLY A 269 -26.43 -9.40 10.01
C GLY A 269 -26.92 -7.98 10.28
N SER A 270 -26.38 -7.34 11.32
CA SER A 270 -26.69 -5.93 11.66
C SER A 270 -25.70 -4.92 11.07
N LEU A 271 -24.62 -5.40 10.45
CA LEU A 271 -23.58 -4.57 9.85
C LEU A 271 -23.88 -4.53 8.35
N VAL A 272 -24.77 -3.63 7.96
CA VAL A 272 -25.26 -3.52 6.59
C VAL A 272 -24.73 -2.24 5.99
N ASP A 273 -24.00 -2.39 4.89
CA ASP A 273 -23.49 -1.28 4.11
C ASP A 273 -24.62 -0.56 3.39
N THR A 274 -24.46 0.76 3.31
CA THR A 274 -25.35 1.62 2.54
C THR A 274 -24.59 2.29 1.41
N ILE A 275 -25.03 2.03 0.18
CA ILE A 275 -24.61 2.74 -1.02
C ILE A 275 -25.57 3.91 -1.24
N PHE A 276 -25.01 5.09 -1.44
CA PHE A 276 -25.74 6.32 -1.67
C PHE A 276 -25.53 6.80 -3.11
N GLY A 277 -26.61 7.28 -3.74
CA GLY A 277 -26.53 7.89 -5.07
C GLY A 277 -26.12 6.88 -6.14
N PHE A 278 -26.66 5.66 -6.12
CA PHE A 278 -26.36 4.65 -7.12
C PHE A 278 -26.99 5.03 -8.47
N VAL A 279 -26.16 5.33 -9.48
CA VAL A 279 -26.61 5.87 -10.76
C VAL A 279 -26.56 4.80 -11.87
N GLN A 280 -27.73 4.25 -12.17
CA GLN A 280 -27.90 3.22 -13.22
C GLN A 280 -27.49 3.69 -14.62
N SER A 281 -27.64 4.99 -14.91
CA SER A 281 -27.39 5.54 -16.25
C SER A 281 -25.92 5.82 -16.54
N THR A 282 -25.09 6.02 -15.52
CA THR A 282 -23.65 6.25 -15.68
C THR A 282 -22.90 4.93 -15.72
N GLY A 283 -23.43 3.88 -15.09
CA GLY A 283 -22.96 2.52 -15.26
C GLY A 283 -22.63 1.80 -13.96
N ASP A 284 -23.04 2.34 -12.80
CA ASP A 284 -22.69 1.79 -11.50
C ASP A 284 -23.05 0.29 -11.37
N ARG A 285 -22.17 -0.42 -10.65
CA ARG A 285 -22.24 -1.87 -10.46
C ARG A 285 -21.99 -2.24 -9.01
N ILE A 286 -22.72 -3.26 -8.56
CA ILE A 286 -22.45 -3.96 -7.31
C ILE A 286 -21.73 -5.26 -7.66
N ASP A 287 -20.54 -5.44 -7.13
CA ASP A 287 -19.68 -6.58 -7.40
C ASP A 287 -19.65 -7.53 -6.21
N LEU A 288 -20.19 -8.72 -6.45
CA LEU A 288 -20.26 -9.83 -5.51
C LEU A 288 -19.44 -11.03 -6.01
N SER A 289 -18.66 -10.88 -7.09
CA SER A 289 -17.98 -11.98 -7.78
C SER A 289 -16.86 -12.64 -6.98
N ALA A 290 -16.45 -12.04 -5.85
CA ALA A 290 -15.47 -12.61 -4.94
C ALA A 290 -16.11 -13.45 -3.81
N ILE A 291 -17.44 -13.39 -3.66
CA ILE A 291 -18.17 -14.15 -2.65
C ILE A 291 -18.62 -15.48 -3.25
N ASP A 292 -18.18 -16.58 -2.63
CA ASP A 292 -18.71 -17.90 -2.96
C ASP A 292 -20.20 -17.99 -2.62
N ALA A 293 -21.02 -18.09 -3.67
CA ALA A 293 -22.46 -18.07 -3.54
C ALA A 293 -23.03 -19.34 -2.90
N SER A 294 -22.28 -20.43 -2.72
CA SER A 294 -22.82 -21.64 -2.09
C SER A 294 -21.89 -22.32 -1.10
N THR A 295 -22.28 -22.26 0.17
CA THR A 295 -21.60 -22.99 1.25
C THR A 295 -21.83 -24.52 1.21
N ASN A 296 -22.71 -25.00 0.33
CA ASN A 296 -23.11 -26.40 0.23
C ASN A 296 -22.25 -27.23 -0.73
N VAL A 297 -21.45 -26.58 -1.56
CA VAL A 297 -20.56 -27.25 -2.50
C VAL A 297 -19.17 -26.64 -2.41
N SER A 298 -18.16 -27.38 -2.89
CA SER A 298 -16.80 -26.86 -2.98
C SER A 298 -16.61 -26.12 -4.31
N ALA A 299 -15.72 -25.11 -4.31
CA ALA A 299 -15.40 -24.18 -5.40
C ALA A 299 -16.24 -22.90 -5.35
N ASP A 300 -15.80 -21.89 -6.10
CA ASP A 300 -16.39 -20.55 -6.13
C ASP A 300 -17.61 -20.52 -7.07
N GLN A 301 -18.83 -20.43 -6.52
CA GLN A 301 -20.04 -20.29 -7.33
C GLN A 301 -20.47 -18.84 -7.47
N ALA A 302 -21.00 -18.51 -8.66
CA ALA A 302 -21.67 -17.25 -8.91
C ALA A 302 -23.10 -17.24 -8.38
N PHE A 303 -23.57 -16.06 -7.94
CA PHE A 303 -24.96 -15.88 -7.56
C PHE A 303 -25.93 -15.98 -8.75
N THR A 304 -27.15 -16.43 -8.46
CA THR A 304 -28.29 -16.43 -9.38
C THR A 304 -29.27 -15.33 -9.01
N PHE A 305 -29.34 -14.27 -9.82
CA PHE A 305 -30.32 -13.20 -9.63
C PHE A 305 -31.74 -13.66 -9.97
N ILE A 306 -32.64 -13.62 -8.98
CA ILE A 306 -34.05 -14.04 -9.10
C ILE A 306 -35.03 -12.86 -9.12
N GLY A 307 -34.54 -11.61 -9.12
CA GLY A 307 -35.39 -10.42 -9.13
C GLY A 307 -36.03 -10.14 -7.77
N THR A 308 -37.35 -9.95 -7.72
CA THR A 308 -38.09 -9.57 -6.50
C THR A 308 -38.74 -10.75 -5.77
N THR A 309 -38.70 -11.95 -6.34
CA THR A 309 -39.29 -13.16 -5.74
C THR A 309 -38.59 -13.52 -4.43
N GLY A 310 -39.33 -14.15 -3.50
CA GLY A 310 -38.73 -14.71 -2.29
C GLY A 310 -37.78 -15.86 -2.59
N PHE A 311 -36.86 -16.15 -1.67
CA PHE A 311 -35.94 -17.28 -1.80
C PHE A 311 -36.70 -18.61 -1.91
N HIS A 312 -36.28 -19.44 -2.86
CA HIS A 312 -36.88 -20.75 -3.13
C HIS A 312 -36.26 -21.86 -2.26
N GLY A 313 -35.19 -21.55 -1.52
CA GLY A 313 -34.45 -22.50 -0.69
C GLY A 313 -33.35 -23.20 -1.48
N LYS A 314 -32.74 -22.46 -2.40
CA LYS A 314 -31.52 -22.87 -3.09
C LYS A 314 -30.42 -21.91 -2.67
N ALA A 315 -29.25 -22.45 -2.33
CA ALA A 315 -28.07 -21.63 -2.10
C ALA A 315 -27.68 -20.87 -3.38
N GLY A 316 -27.09 -19.69 -3.18
CA GLY A 316 -26.64 -18.78 -4.23
C GLY A 316 -27.75 -17.94 -4.84
N GLU A 317 -28.91 -17.83 -4.21
CA GLU A 317 -29.97 -16.96 -4.70
C GLU A 317 -29.72 -15.50 -4.28
N LEU A 318 -29.82 -14.58 -5.25
CA LEU A 318 -29.70 -13.13 -5.04
C LEU A 318 -30.99 -12.45 -5.46
N ARG A 319 -31.53 -11.59 -4.60
CA ARG A 319 -32.78 -10.86 -4.84
C ARG A 319 -32.69 -9.41 -4.38
N TYR A 320 -33.68 -8.62 -4.77
CA TYR A 320 -33.87 -7.28 -4.21
C TYR A 320 -35.31 -7.01 -3.78
N VAL A 321 -35.48 -6.06 -2.87
CA VAL A 321 -36.75 -5.53 -2.38
C VAL A 321 -36.71 -4.02 -2.50
N LYS A 322 -37.53 -3.47 -3.40
CA LYS A 322 -37.71 -2.03 -3.55
C LYS A 322 -38.77 -1.53 -2.56
N GLN A 323 -38.46 -0.47 -1.84
CA GLN A 323 -39.36 0.29 -0.98
C GLN A 323 -39.63 1.69 -1.56
N ALA A 324 -40.28 2.55 -0.77
CA ALA A 324 -40.68 3.89 -1.23
C ALA A 324 -39.48 4.81 -1.50
N SER A 325 -38.46 4.73 -0.64
CA SER A 325 -37.23 5.53 -0.73
C SER A 325 -35.97 4.68 -0.90
N ASP A 326 -36.07 3.38 -0.62
CA ASP A 326 -34.90 2.52 -0.43
C ASP A 326 -34.95 1.28 -1.32
N THR A 327 -33.80 0.65 -1.52
CA THR A 327 -33.71 -0.69 -2.12
C THR A 327 -32.81 -1.57 -1.28
N TYR A 328 -33.26 -2.77 -0.94
CA TYR A 328 -32.47 -3.75 -0.22
C TYR A 328 -32.13 -4.92 -1.12
N ILE A 329 -30.88 -5.33 -1.16
CA ILE A 329 -30.39 -6.50 -1.86
C ILE A 329 -30.09 -7.57 -0.82
N TYR A 330 -30.47 -8.82 -1.10
CA TYR A 330 -30.26 -9.94 -0.20
C TYR A 330 -29.72 -11.13 -0.95
N ALA A 331 -28.77 -11.84 -0.33
CA ALA A 331 -28.26 -13.11 -0.83
C ALA A 331 -28.42 -14.24 0.20
N ASP A 332 -28.78 -15.43 -0.25
CA ASP A 332 -28.89 -16.67 0.53
C ASP A 332 -27.85 -17.66 0.01
N VAL A 333 -26.78 -17.93 0.77
CA VAL A 333 -25.67 -18.80 0.38
C VAL A 333 -25.79 -20.23 0.91
N ASN A 334 -26.77 -20.51 1.77
CA ASN A 334 -26.92 -21.81 2.42
C ASN A 334 -28.23 -22.52 2.06
N GLY A 335 -29.19 -21.82 1.46
CA GLY A 335 -30.48 -22.31 0.98
C GLY A 335 -31.56 -22.42 2.07
N ASP A 336 -31.36 -21.80 3.25
CA ASP A 336 -32.32 -21.84 4.35
C ASP A 336 -33.45 -20.80 4.23
N LYS A 337 -33.45 -20.01 3.15
CA LYS A 337 -34.39 -18.92 2.85
C LYS A 337 -34.23 -17.69 3.74
N LYS A 338 -33.09 -17.54 4.40
CA LYS A 338 -32.72 -16.32 5.11
C LYS A 338 -31.57 -15.65 4.37
N ALA A 339 -31.51 -14.33 4.52
CA ALA A 339 -30.41 -13.57 3.95
C ALA A 339 -29.16 -13.76 4.81
N ASP A 340 -28.06 -14.15 4.16
CA ASP A 340 -26.71 -14.22 4.72
C ASP A 340 -25.92 -12.94 4.41
N LEU A 341 -26.28 -12.22 3.35
CA LEU A 341 -25.78 -10.90 2.96
C LEU A 341 -26.97 -9.95 2.79
N ALA A 342 -26.82 -8.71 3.21
CA ALA A 342 -27.78 -7.64 2.94
C ALA A 342 -27.04 -6.35 2.56
N ILE A 343 -27.42 -5.69 1.46
CA ILE A 343 -26.87 -4.39 1.04
C ILE A 343 -28.03 -3.41 0.91
N HIS A 344 -27.85 -2.19 1.42
CA HIS A 344 -28.83 -1.12 1.33
C HIS A 344 -28.43 -0.10 0.25
N LEU A 345 -29.37 0.29 -0.61
CA LEU A 345 -29.25 1.46 -1.47
C LEU A 345 -30.21 2.52 -0.95
N ASP A 346 -29.70 3.72 -0.67
CA ASP A 346 -30.48 4.90 -0.23
C ASP A 346 -31.30 5.53 -1.37
N ASP A 347 -31.81 4.70 -2.28
CA ASP A 347 -32.56 5.08 -3.47
C ASP A 347 -33.59 3.99 -3.83
N ALA A 348 -34.77 4.42 -4.28
CA ALA A 348 -35.84 3.53 -4.71
C ALA A 348 -35.64 3.06 -6.18
N LEU A 349 -34.79 2.06 -6.38
CA LEU A 349 -34.32 1.59 -7.69
C LEU A 349 -34.99 0.29 -8.14
N THR A 350 -35.10 0.14 -9.45
CA THR A 350 -35.53 -1.13 -10.08
C THR A 350 -34.30 -1.81 -10.64
N LEU A 351 -33.90 -2.93 -10.04
CA LEU A 351 -32.66 -3.63 -10.40
C LEU A 351 -32.93 -4.79 -11.37
N THR A 352 -32.02 -4.97 -12.32
CA THR A 352 -31.90 -6.14 -13.18
C THR A 352 -30.55 -6.81 -12.93
N LYS A 353 -30.35 -8.01 -13.49
CA LYS A 353 -29.07 -8.74 -13.37
C LYS A 353 -27.87 -7.90 -13.81
N ASP A 354 -28.05 -7.00 -14.79
CA ASP A 354 -26.95 -6.26 -15.39
C ASP A 354 -26.30 -5.25 -14.43
N TYR A 355 -26.90 -4.90 -13.30
CA TYR A 355 -26.27 -4.04 -12.29
C TYR A 355 -25.35 -4.79 -11.33
N PHE A 356 -25.23 -6.10 -11.50
CA PHE A 356 -24.39 -6.94 -10.67
C PHE A 356 -23.25 -7.58 -11.46
N ILE A 357 -22.10 -7.72 -10.82
CA ILE A 357 -21.01 -8.59 -11.25
C ILE A 357 -21.04 -9.78 -10.30
N LEU A 358 -21.34 -10.97 -10.83
CA LEU A 358 -21.70 -12.18 -10.07
C LEU A 358 -20.78 -13.34 -10.39
#